data_AF-A0A2R6AXA6-F1
#
_entry.id   AF-A0A2R6AXA6-F1
#
_cell.length_a   1.000
_cell.length_b   1.000
_cell.length_c   1.000
_cell.angle_alpha   90.00
_cell.angle_beta   90.00
_cell.angle_gamma   90.00
#
_symmetry.space_group_name_H-M   'P 1'
#
loop_
_entity.id
_entity.type
_entity.pdbx_description
1 polymer ?
#
loop_
_entity_poly.entity_id
_entity_poly.type
_entity_poly.pdbx_seq_one_letter_code
_entity_poly.pdbx_strand_id
1 'polypeptide(L)'
;MIDNNYIFPVVGAKALMQYQPAEYEFDLSNRVLFDASKLKGVRVLNGDVGEETAKYQAKTLVDQLQSKRAHEKYHMIQQLNTQSDVGEPELLNAPIWFVRYDHSGQKIVLVVDANSGRLISTVGLS
;
A
#
# COMPACT_ATOMS: atom_id res chain seq x y z
N MET A 1 1.39 -14.73 21.63
CA MET A 1 1.70 -14.48 20.21
C MET A 1 0.63 -13.55 19.66
N ILE A 2 1.00 -12.59 18.84
CA ILE A 2 0.03 -11.79 18.08
C ILE A 2 -0.12 -12.51 16.75
N ASP A 3 -1.24 -13.21 16.57
CA ASP A 3 -1.56 -13.91 15.34
C ASP A 3 -2.56 -13.06 14.56
N ASN A 4 -2.14 -12.55 13.41
CA ASN A 4 -2.93 -11.65 12.57
C ASN A 4 -2.73 -12.03 11.10
N ASN A 5 -3.83 -12.07 10.36
CA ASN A 5 -3.83 -12.20 8.92
C ASN A 5 -4.03 -10.80 8.30
N TYR A 6 -3.29 -10.50 7.23
CA TYR A 6 -3.32 -9.19 6.56
C TYR A 6 -3.45 -9.35 5.06
N ILE A 7 -4.19 -8.46 4.42
CA ILE A 7 -4.09 -8.27 2.97
C ILE A 7 -3.25 -7.03 2.74
N PHE A 8 -1.95 -7.24 2.53
CA PHE A 8 -1.00 -6.14 2.45
C PHE A 8 -0.76 -5.72 0.99
N PRO A 9 -1.25 -4.55 0.53
CA PRO A 9 -1.06 -4.13 -0.84
C PRO A 9 0.39 -3.72 -1.10
N VAL A 10 0.91 -4.12 -2.25
CA VAL A 10 2.20 -3.67 -2.77
C VAL A 10 1.99 -2.91 -4.07
N VAL A 11 2.66 -1.77 -4.22
CA VAL A 11 2.59 -0.98 -5.44
C VAL A 11 3.25 -1.76 -6.57
N GLY A 12 2.44 -2.17 -7.56
CA GLY A 12 2.88 -2.95 -8.70
C GLY A 12 3.71 -2.18 -9.75
N ALA A 13 3.83 -0.86 -9.62
CA ALA A 13 4.54 0.02 -10.54
C ALA A 13 5.78 0.65 -9.86
N LYS A 14 6.99 0.31 -10.31
CA LYS A 14 8.28 0.76 -9.74
C LYS A 14 8.39 2.27 -9.64
N ALA A 15 7.95 2.97 -10.69
CA ALA A 15 7.95 4.44 -10.73
C ALA A 15 7.09 5.10 -9.63
N LEU A 16 6.21 4.33 -8.98
CA LEU A 16 5.31 4.79 -7.93
C LEU A 16 5.63 4.17 -6.55
N MET A 17 6.73 3.43 -6.39
CA MET A 17 7.08 2.79 -5.11
C MET A 17 7.19 3.77 -3.94
N GLN A 18 7.55 5.03 -4.20
CA GLN A 18 7.56 6.10 -3.18
C GLN A 18 6.20 6.37 -2.53
N TYR A 19 5.11 5.90 -3.15
CA TYR A 19 3.74 6.02 -2.67
C TYR A 19 3.22 4.74 -1.99
N GLN A 20 4.11 3.80 -1.68
CA GLN A 20 3.77 2.54 -1.02
C GLN A 20 2.94 2.80 0.26
N PRO A 21 1.72 2.25 0.38
CA PRO A 21 0.93 2.37 1.60
C PRO A 21 1.61 1.72 2.80
N ALA A 22 1.44 2.33 3.98
CA ALA A 22 1.96 1.83 5.24
C ALA A 22 1.02 0.82 5.93
N GLU A 23 -0.26 1.16 6.11
CA GLU A 23 -1.26 0.32 6.80
C GLU A 23 -2.62 0.33 6.07
N TYR A 24 -2.60 0.62 4.77
CA TYR A 24 -3.81 0.70 3.97
C TYR A 24 -4.16 -0.67 3.41
N GLU A 25 -5.43 -1.05 3.47
CA GLU A 25 -5.98 -2.21 2.77
C GLU A 25 -7.12 -1.74 1.85
N PHE A 26 -7.16 -2.29 0.65
CA PHE A 26 -8.25 -2.02 -0.29
C PHE A 26 -9.53 -2.73 0.16
N ASP A 27 -10.66 -2.05 0.01
CA ASP A 27 -11.95 -2.73 0.09
C ASP A 27 -12.19 -3.56 -1.17
N LEU A 28 -12.11 -4.88 -1.01
CA LEU A 28 -12.27 -5.84 -2.10
C LEU A 28 -13.72 -6.28 -2.33
N SER A 29 -14.68 -5.82 -1.50
CA SER A 29 -16.10 -6.23 -1.61
C SER A 29 -16.73 -5.82 -2.94
N ASN A 30 -16.25 -4.73 -3.54
CA ASN A 30 -16.74 -4.15 -4.78
C ASN A 30 -15.84 -4.45 -5.99
N ARG A 31 -14.92 -5.43 -5.88
CA ARG A 31 -14.04 -5.79 -6.99
C ARG A 31 -14.84 -6.33 -8.17
N VAL A 32 -14.42 -5.94 -9.38
CA VAL A 32 -14.98 -6.42 -10.64
C VAL A 32 -13.85 -6.93 -11.53
N LEU A 33 -14.20 -7.79 -12.50
CA LEU A 33 -13.25 -8.16 -13.55
C LEU A 33 -12.80 -6.90 -14.29
N PHE A 34 -11.48 -6.75 -14.41
CA PHE A 34 -10.88 -5.61 -15.07
C PHE A 34 -11.24 -5.61 -16.57
N ASP A 35 -11.77 -4.50 -17.04
CA ASP A 35 -12.14 -4.29 -18.43
C ASP A 35 -11.63 -2.92 -18.90
N ALA A 36 -10.51 -2.94 -19.62
CA ALA A 36 -9.87 -1.74 -20.13
C ALA A 36 -10.77 -0.96 -21.12
N SER A 37 -11.74 -1.62 -21.77
CA SER A 37 -12.63 -0.95 -22.73
C SER A 37 -13.57 0.06 -22.07
N LYS A 38 -13.84 -0.12 -20.77
CA LYS A 38 -14.65 0.80 -19.95
C LYS A 38 -13.88 2.05 -19.53
N LEU A 39 -12.55 2.05 -19.65
CA LEU A 39 -11.68 3.14 -19.23
C LEU A 39 -11.39 4.06 -20.42
N LYS A 40 -12.19 5.13 -20.58
CA LYS A 40 -11.94 6.16 -21.60
C LYS A 40 -11.16 7.33 -21.00
N GLY A 41 -10.02 7.67 -21.61
CA GLY A 41 -9.19 8.81 -21.20
C GLY A 41 -8.39 8.60 -19.90
N VAL A 42 -8.39 7.38 -19.34
CA VAL A 42 -7.64 7.04 -18.13
C VAL A 42 -6.42 6.22 -18.51
N ARG A 43 -5.25 6.63 -18.03
CA ARG A 43 -4.01 5.86 -18.21
C ARG A 43 -4.02 4.66 -17.27
N VAL A 44 -4.02 3.45 -17.84
CA VAL A 44 -3.73 2.22 -17.11
C VAL A 44 -2.21 2.09 -16.98
N LEU A 45 -1.73 1.83 -15.77
CA LEU A 45 -0.33 1.56 -15.52
C LEU A 45 -0.11 0.05 -15.52
N ASN A 46 0.87 -0.42 -16.29
CA ASN A 46 1.24 -1.83 -16.25
C ASN A 46 2.06 -2.09 -14.99
N GLY A 47 1.75 -3.19 -14.32
CA GLY A 47 2.61 -3.68 -13.25
C GLY A 47 3.96 -4.13 -13.82
N ASP A 48 5.05 -3.57 -13.31
CA ASP A 48 6.44 -3.94 -13.65
C ASP A 48 7.21 -4.48 -12.43
N VAL A 49 6.50 -4.69 -11.32
CA VAL A 49 6.92 -5.46 -10.15
C VAL A 49 6.44 -6.89 -10.30
N GLY A 50 7.38 -7.84 -10.27
CA GLY A 50 7.08 -9.27 -10.30
C GLY A 50 6.64 -9.80 -8.93
N GLU A 51 6.01 -10.97 -8.95
CA GLU A 51 5.49 -11.67 -7.77
C GLU A 51 6.53 -11.82 -6.64
N GLU A 52 7.73 -12.33 -6.93
CA GLU A 52 8.78 -12.51 -5.91
C GLU A 52 9.16 -11.20 -5.22
N THR A 53 9.22 -10.10 -6.00
CA THR A 53 9.49 -8.77 -5.46
C THR A 53 8.33 -8.28 -4.61
N ALA A 54 7.09 -8.54 -5.03
CA ALA A 54 5.90 -8.20 -4.25
C ALA A 54 5.85 -8.96 -2.92
N LYS A 55 6.11 -10.27 -2.93
CA LYS A 55 6.18 -11.11 -1.71
C LYS A 55 7.25 -10.60 -0.74
N TYR A 56 8.45 -10.31 -1.23
CA TYR A 56 9.52 -9.76 -0.40
C TYR A 56 9.17 -8.39 0.21
N GLN A 57 8.58 -7.50 -0.61
CA GLN A 57 8.17 -6.18 -0.17
C GLN A 57 7.05 -6.26 0.88
N ALA A 58 6.04 -7.11 0.65
CA ALA A 58 4.95 -7.34 1.60
C ALA A 58 5.48 -7.83 2.95
N LYS A 59 6.40 -8.81 2.93
CA LYS A 59 7.04 -9.31 4.14
C LYS A 59 7.77 -8.20 4.91
N THR A 60 8.54 -7.37 4.21
CA THR A 60 9.26 -6.25 4.82
C THR A 60 8.32 -5.26 5.49
N LEU A 61 7.20 -4.93 4.84
CA LEU A 61 6.22 -3.98 5.35
C LEU A 61 5.43 -4.56 6.54
N VAL A 62 5.09 -5.85 6.52
CA VAL A 62 4.48 -6.55 7.65
C VAL A 62 5.45 -6.59 8.85
N ASP A 63 6.73 -6.86 8.62
CA ASP A 63 7.75 -6.87 9.67
C ASP A 63 7.86 -5.47 10.33
N GLN A 64 7.83 -4.40 9.54
CA GLN A 64 7.80 -3.02 10.02
C GLN A 64 6.53 -2.68 10.81
N LEU A 65 5.36 -3.08 10.30
CA LEU A 65 4.06 -2.87 10.94
C LEU A 65 4.01 -3.57 12.32
N GLN A 66 4.44 -4.82 12.37
CA GLN A 66 4.48 -5.58 13.62
C GLN A 66 5.46 -4.97 14.63
N SER A 67 6.61 -4.51 14.15
CA SER A 67 7.57 -3.79 15.00
C SER A 67 6.97 -2.51 15.59
N LYS A 68 6.31 -1.68 14.77
CA LYS A 68 5.62 -0.47 15.22
C LYS A 68 4.57 -0.78 16.29
N ARG A 69 3.68 -1.75 16.03
CA ARG A 69 2.63 -2.17 16.98
C ARG A 69 3.19 -2.71 18.29
N ALA A 70 4.30 -3.45 18.23
CA ALA A 70 4.96 -3.93 19.43
C ALA A 70 5.49 -2.77 20.26
N HIS A 71 6.17 -1.79 19.65
CA HIS A 71 6.71 -0.62 20.36
C HIS A 71 5.61 0.28 20.95
N GLU A 72 4.45 0.38 20.29
CA GLU A 72 3.28 1.09 20.84
C GLU A 72 2.72 0.41 22.09
N LYS A 73 2.84 -0.92 22.19
CA LYS A 73 2.29 -1.71 23.30
C LYS A 73 3.27 -1.95 24.44
N TYR A 74 4.56 -2.00 24.16
CA TYR A 74 5.59 -2.39 25.12
C TYR A 74 6.69 -1.33 25.18
N HIS A 75 6.94 -0.79 26.38
CA HIS A 75 7.96 0.24 26.60
C HIS A 75 9.40 -0.24 26.41
N MET A 76 9.68 -1.55 26.51
CA MET A 76 11.01 -2.11 26.31
C MET A 76 10.91 -3.47 25.60
N ILE A 77 11.46 -3.54 24.39
CA ILE A 77 11.53 -4.76 23.58
C ILE A 77 13.00 -5.13 23.46
N GLN A 78 13.40 -6.26 24.04
CA GLN A 78 14.78 -6.77 23.94
C GLN A 78 15.03 -7.50 22.62
N GLN A 79 14.02 -8.19 22.09
CA GLN A 79 14.07 -8.89 20.81
C GLN A 79 12.66 -9.05 20.23
N LEU A 80 12.50 -8.80 18.94
CA LEU A 80 11.29 -9.07 18.18
C LEU A 80 11.64 -10.08 17.08
N ASN A 81 10.87 -11.16 16.98
CA ASN A 81 11.00 -12.12 15.89
C ASN A 81 9.63 -12.28 15.22
N THR A 82 9.56 -11.94 13.94
CA THR A 82 8.34 -12.04 13.14
C THR A 82 8.44 -13.25 12.23
N GLN A 83 7.53 -14.21 12.41
CA GLN A 83 7.33 -15.30 11.47
C GLN A 83 6.13 -14.93 10.61
N SER A 84 6.34 -14.89 9.30
CA SER A 84 5.29 -14.60 8.32
C SER A 84 5.32 -15.66 7.23
N ASP A 85 4.14 -16.20 6.93
CA ASP A 85 3.88 -16.99 5.74
C ASP A 85 3.20 -16.07 4.73
N VAL A 86 3.69 -16.03 3.49
CA VAL A 86 3.22 -15.11 2.46
C VAL A 86 2.53 -15.92 1.38
N GLY A 87 1.22 -15.70 1.23
CA GLY A 87 0.42 -16.35 0.20
C GLY A 87 0.72 -15.86 -1.23
N GLU A 88 -0.01 -16.42 -2.18
CA GLU A 88 0.07 -16.05 -3.59
C GLU A 88 -0.51 -14.65 -3.82
N PRO A 89 0.23 -13.73 -4.47
CA PRO A 89 -0.26 -12.39 -4.74
C PRO A 89 -1.26 -12.38 -5.90
N GLU A 90 -2.24 -11.49 -5.80
CA GLU A 90 -3.17 -11.18 -6.87
C GLU A 90 -2.87 -9.77 -7.42
N LEU A 91 -2.82 -9.63 -8.75
CA LEU A 91 -2.69 -8.32 -9.38
C LEU A 91 -4.04 -7.59 -9.36
N LEU A 92 -4.10 -6.50 -8.60
CA LEU A 92 -5.27 -5.63 -8.53
C LEU A 92 -5.03 -4.32 -9.30
N ASN A 93 -6.01 -3.92 -10.10
CA ASN A 93 -6.09 -2.56 -10.65
C ASN A 93 -7.01 -1.72 -9.76
N ALA A 94 -6.43 -0.74 -9.06
CA ALA A 94 -7.17 0.18 -8.20
C ALA A 94 -7.20 1.60 -8.80
N PRO A 95 -8.34 2.31 -8.77
CA PRO A 95 -8.39 3.70 -9.19
C PRO A 95 -7.79 4.60 -8.10
N ILE A 96 -6.69 5.30 -8.43
CA ILE A 96 -5.94 6.13 -7.48
C ILE A 96 -5.94 7.58 -7.95
N TRP A 97 -6.21 8.51 -7.03
CA TRP A 97 -6.05 9.95 -7.27
C TRP A 97 -4.77 10.47 -6.62
N PHE A 98 -4.03 11.27 -7.39
CA PHE A 98 -2.89 12.05 -6.90
C PHE A 98 -3.33 13.51 -6.79
N VAL A 99 -3.70 13.95 -5.60
CA VAL A 99 -4.10 15.34 -5.35
C VAL A 99 -2.86 16.13 -4.99
N ARG A 100 -2.55 17.15 -5.79
CA ARG A 100 -1.41 18.05 -5.55
C ARG A 100 -1.92 19.33 -4.92
N TYR A 101 -1.36 19.68 -3.78
CA TYR A 101 -1.66 20.91 -3.06
C TYR A 101 -0.39 21.73 -2.87
N ASP A 102 -0.51 23.04 -3.02
CA ASP A 102 0.53 23.99 -2.64
C ASP A 102 0.06 24.71 -1.38
N HIS A 103 0.79 24.51 -0.29
CA HIS A 103 0.53 25.18 0.97
C HIS A 103 1.74 25.97 1.40
N SER A 104 1.64 27.30 1.35
CA SER A 104 2.72 28.18 1.84
C SER A 104 4.08 27.86 1.19
N GLY A 105 4.09 27.45 -0.08
CA GLY A 105 5.29 27.06 -0.82
C GLY A 105 5.72 25.60 -0.66
N GLN A 106 5.06 24.83 0.20
CA GLN A 106 5.26 23.38 0.33
C GLN A 106 4.33 22.64 -0.63
N LYS A 107 4.94 21.79 -1.47
CA LYS A 107 4.20 20.92 -2.40
C LYS A 107 3.87 19.61 -1.71
N ILE A 108 2.59 19.39 -1.47
CA ILE A 108 2.07 18.18 -0.84
C ILE A 108 1.35 17.35 -1.91
N VAL A 109 1.60 16.04 -1.93
CA VAL A 109 0.87 15.09 -2.74
C VAL A 109 0.10 14.15 -1.83
N LEU A 110 -1.22 14.15 -1.95
CA LEU A 110 -2.09 13.18 -1.32
C LEU A 110 -2.36 12.05 -2.31
N VAL A 111 -2.20 10.81 -1.84
CA VAL A 111 -2.59 9.61 -2.57
C VAL A 111 -3.90 9.13 -1.98
N VAL A 112 -4.95 9.12 -2.78
CA VAL A 112 -6.32 8.86 -2.34
C VAL A 112 -6.89 7.67 -3.11
N ASP A 113 -7.54 6.76 -2.39
CA ASP A 113 -8.36 5.72 -3.00
C ASP A 113 -9.60 6.36 -3.61
N ALA A 114 -9.73 6.32 -4.93
CA ALA A 114 -10.85 6.94 -5.63
C ALA A 114 -12.17 6.17 -5.44
N ASN A 115 -12.13 4.91 -4.99
CA ASN A 115 -13.33 4.14 -4.69
C ASN A 115 -13.97 4.59 -3.36
N SER A 116 -13.15 4.75 -2.31
CA SER A 116 -13.63 5.04 -0.96
C SER A 116 -13.46 6.49 -0.51
N GLY A 117 -12.63 7.27 -1.21
CA GLY A 117 -12.20 8.62 -0.78
C GLY A 117 -11.20 8.61 0.38
N ARG A 118 -10.73 7.44 0.82
CA ARG A 118 -9.78 7.32 1.94
C ARG A 118 -8.38 7.75 1.53
N LEU A 119 -7.70 8.47 2.43
CA LEU A 119 -6.29 8.80 2.28
C LEU A 119 -5.44 7.53 2.44
N ILE A 120 -4.59 7.26 1.46
CA ILE A 120 -3.64 6.13 1.45
C ILE A 120 -2.30 6.59 2.04
N SER A 121 -1.75 7.69 1.52
CA SER A 121 -0.47 8.24 1.96
C SER A 121 -0.34 9.72 1.58
N THR A 122 0.62 10.40 2.21
CA THR A 122 1.00 11.78 1.91
C THR A 122 2.49 11.86 1.63
N VAL A 123 2.88 12.61 0.61
CA VAL A 123 4.29 12.87 0.26
C VAL A 123 4.54 14.37 0.26
N GLY A 124 5.69 14.81 0.80
CA GLY A 124 6.08 16.22 0.84
C GLY A 124 5.70 16.98 2.12
N LEU A 125 5.16 16.28 3.13
CA LEU A 125 5.09 16.77 4.51
C LEU A 125 6.34 16.26 5.24
N SER A 126 7.36 17.10 5.33
CA SER A 126 8.57 16.85 6.13
C SER A 126 8.49 17.56 7.47
#